data_AF-A0A2T1CW49-F1
#
_entry.id   AF-A0A2T1CW49-F1
#
_cell.length_a   1.000
_cell.length_b   1.000
_cell.length_c   1.000
_cell.angle_alpha   90.00
_cell.angle_beta   90.00
_cell.angle_gamma   90.00
#
_symmetry.space_group_name_H-M   'P 1'
#
loop_
_entity.id
_entity.type
_entity.pdbx_description
1 polymer ?
#
loop_
_entity_poly.entity_id
_entity_poly.type
_entity_poly.pdbx_seq_one_letter_code
_entity_poly.pdbx_strand_id
1 'polypeptide(L)'
;MKKTSLRRQPQQKRSQERVERILDAAAIVFDEVGFEAATTHGIASRAKTAVGSLYQFFPDKLAIFNALELRHVERVKIMWDKLLRPEIIQLPFADFIHALVTQVEQLFEQPTSRIVFIQFFVSPTIFRNIDPSFTQEAIEFVARLLKARNPKLTTQRSLILAEICVNATNALILLALKSNQAHYQAITLEIEALLRAYLKADVGDDEVHQSIQPLDKLISSHQLNSRQSLILNYAFSNSEITIKNCEHMFPNVSRRTLQRDLKTLSDRNLLLCQGNTDQRSYRLNFAAINL
;
A
#
# COMPACT_ATOMS: atom_id res chain seq x y z
N MET A 1 -29.15 45.22 5.56
CA MET A 1 -28.05 44.25 5.48
C MET A 1 -28.58 42.95 4.88
N LYS A 2 -28.09 42.55 3.70
CA LYS A 2 -28.39 41.27 3.03
C LYS A 2 -27.15 40.38 3.12
N LYS A 3 -27.28 39.19 3.71
CA LYS A 3 -26.41 38.04 3.41
C LYS A 3 -27.12 36.76 3.84
N THR A 4 -28.06 36.31 3.02
CA THR A 4 -28.67 34.98 3.15
C THR A 4 -27.67 33.98 2.56
N SER A 5 -26.99 33.24 3.42
CA SER A 5 -26.03 32.19 3.05
C SER A 5 -26.70 31.11 2.20
N LEU A 6 -26.15 30.85 1.01
CA LEU A 6 -26.73 29.95 0.02
C LEU A 6 -26.72 28.48 0.46
N ARG A 7 -27.94 27.96 0.51
CA ARG A 7 -28.51 26.66 0.85
C ARG A 7 -28.21 25.56 -0.20
N ARG A 8 -26.96 25.41 -0.64
CA ARG A 8 -26.58 24.58 -1.81
C ARG A 8 -26.13 23.13 -1.52
N GLN A 9 -26.38 22.57 -0.34
CA GLN A 9 -25.73 21.33 0.14
C GLN A 9 -26.58 20.04 0.36
N PRO A 10 -27.92 20.01 0.41
CA PRO A 10 -28.66 18.74 0.60
C PRO A 10 -28.88 17.92 -0.68
N GLN A 11 -29.15 18.57 -1.82
CA GLN A 11 -29.52 17.91 -3.06
C GLN A 11 -28.32 17.26 -3.77
N GLN A 12 -27.17 17.92 -3.75
CA GLN A 12 -25.92 17.40 -4.32
C GLN A 12 -25.46 16.13 -3.58
N LYS A 13 -25.52 16.13 -2.24
CA LYS A 13 -25.16 14.98 -1.40
C LYS A 13 -26.07 13.77 -1.69
N ARG A 14 -27.40 13.97 -1.73
CA ARG A 14 -28.35 12.91 -2.09
C ARG A 14 -28.16 12.39 -3.52
N SER A 15 -27.77 13.25 -4.45
CA SER A 15 -27.45 12.85 -5.82
C SER A 15 -26.20 11.98 -5.86
N GLN A 16 -25.14 12.36 -5.14
CA GLN A 16 -23.91 11.57 -5.03
C GLN A 16 -24.17 10.21 -4.36
N GLU A 17 -24.90 10.19 -3.26
CA GLU A 17 -25.29 8.93 -2.58
C GLU A 17 -26.09 7.99 -3.49
N ARG A 18 -26.91 8.52 -4.41
CA ARG A 18 -27.61 7.70 -5.41
C ARG A 18 -26.66 7.13 -6.45
N VAL A 19 -25.73 7.94 -6.95
CA VAL A 19 -24.72 7.50 -7.91
C VAL A 19 -23.87 6.38 -7.30
N GLU A 20 -23.37 6.55 -6.07
CA GLU A 20 -22.59 5.52 -5.39
C GLU A 20 -23.37 4.22 -5.21
N ARG A 21 -24.63 4.28 -4.77
CA ARG A 21 -25.48 3.08 -4.67
C ARG A 21 -25.68 2.37 -6.01
N ILE A 22 -25.79 3.11 -7.11
CA ILE A 22 -25.89 2.52 -8.45
C ILE A 22 -24.57 1.85 -8.82
N LEU A 23 -23.43 2.49 -8.57
CA LEU A 23 -22.10 1.93 -8.86
C LEU A 23 -21.80 0.68 -8.02
N ASP A 24 -22.11 0.70 -6.73
CA ASP A 24 -21.96 -0.47 -5.84
C ASP A 24 -22.81 -1.64 -6.36
N ALA A 25 -24.08 -1.38 -6.68
CA ALA A 25 -24.97 -2.40 -7.23
C ALA A 25 -24.48 -2.92 -8.59
N ALA A 26 -24.01 -2.04 -9.46
CA ALA A 26 -23.48 -2.40 -10.77
C ALA A 26 -22.26 -3.28 -10.65
N ALA A 27 -21.31 -2.92 -9.78
CA ALA A 27 -20.10 -3.70 -9.56
C ALA A 27 -20.43 -5.13 -9.13
N ILE A 28 -21.38 -5.32 -8.22
CA ILE A 28 -21.77 -6.68 -7.78
C ILE A 28 -22.54 -7.42 -8.88
N VAL A 29 -23.46 -6.76 -9.60
CA VAL A 29 -24.17 -7.41 -10.71
C VAL A 29 -23.19 -7.85 -11.79
N PHE A 30 -22.21 -7.02 -12.17
CA PHE A 30 -21.20 -7.40 -13.14
C PHE A 30 -20.30 -8.54 -12.64
N ASP A 31 -19.96 -8.55 -11.36
CA ASP A 31 -19.13 -9.60 -10.75
C ASP A 31 -19.86 -10.95 -10.68
N GLU A 32 -21.17 -10.95 -10.44
CA GLU A 32 -21.97 -12.19 -10.35
C GLU A 32 -22.33 -12.81 -11.70
N VAL A 33 -22.74 -12.01 -12.68
CA VAL A 33 -23.26 -12.53 -13.96
C VAL A 33 -22.36 -12.20 -15.16
N GLY A 34 -21.28 -11.45 -14.94
CA GLY A 34 -20.41 -10.94 -16.00
C GLY A 34 -20.96 -9.65 -16.64
N PHE A 35 -20.06 -8.89 -17.28
CA PHE A 35 -20.43 -7.62 -17.94
C PHE A 35 -21.47 -7.81 -19.04
N GLU A 36 -21.33 -8.85 -19.87
CA GLU A 36 -22.21 -9.07 -21.02
C GLU A 36 -23.66 -9.38 -20.61
N ALA A 37 -23.86 -10.31 -19.67
CA ALA A 37 -25.19 -10.71 -19.22
C ALA A 37 -25.87 -9.68 -18.29
N ALA A 38 -25.10 -8.79 -17.67
CA ALA A 38 -25.66 -7.75 -16.82
C ALA A 38 -26.56 -6.79 -17.62
N THR A 39 -27.69 -6.40 -17.00
CA THR A 39 -28.68 -5.48 -17.58
C THR A 39 -28.87 -4.25 -16.69
N THR A 40 -29.20 -3.10 -17.28
CA THR A 40 -29.54 -1.88 -16.53
C THR A 40 -30.74 -2.08 -15.61
N HIS A 41 -31.67 -2.95 -15.99
CA HIS A 41 -32.81 -3.37 -15.15
C HIS A 41 -32.34 -4.14 -13.91
N GLY A 42 -31.44 -5.11 -14.07
CA GLY A 42 -30.85 -5.85 -12.95
C GLY A 42 -30.09 -4.94 -11.99
N ILE A 43 -29.29 -4.00 -12.53
CA ILE A 43 -28.56 -2.99 -11.74
C ILE A 43 -29.53 -2.09 -10.96
N ALA A 44 -30.57 -1.57 -11.61
CA ALA A 44 -31.55 -0.70 -10.94
C ALA A 44 -32.31 -1.43 -9.82
N SER A 45 -32.73 -2.68 -10.08
CA SER A 45 -33.36 -3.56 -9.09
C SER A 45 -32.45 -3.74 -7.86
N ARG A 46 -31.18 -4.10 -8.09
CA ARG A 46 -30.18 -4.26 -7.02
C ARG A 46 -29.95 -2.97 -6.24
N ALA A 47 -29.83 -1.84 -6.93
CA ALA A 47 -29.63 -0.52 -6.32
C ALA A 47 -30.88 0.00 -5.58
N LYS A 48 -32.01 -0.73 -5.65
CA LYS A 48 -33.31 -0.32 -5.12
C LYS A 48 -33.70 1.08 -5.64
N THR A 49 -33.57 1.26 -6.96
CA THR A 49 -33.92 2.50 -7.66
C THR A 49 -34.77 2.20 -8.88
N ALA A 50 -35.59 3.18 -9.31
CA ALA A 50 -36.31 3.06 -10.57
C ALA A 50 -35.32 3.10 -11.74
N VAL A 51 -35.58 2.29 -12.79
CA VAL A 51 -34.77 2.25 -14.00
C VAL A 51 -34.67 3.63 -14.67
N GLY A 52 -35.78 4.38 -14.71
CA GLY A 52 -35.77 5.76 -15.21
C GLY A 52 -34.86 6.70 -14.42
N SER A 53 -34.72 6.50 -13.10
CA SER A 53 -33.78 7.27 -12.28
C SER A 53 -32.32 6.89 -12.53
N LEU A 54 -32.03 5.64 -12.90
CA LEU A 54 -30.68 5.24 -13.33
C LEU A 54 -30.31 5.96 -14.62
N TYR A 55 -31.21 6.00 -15.60
CA TYR A 55 -30.98 6.68 -16.89
C TYR A 55 -30.79 8.19 -16.77
N GLN A 56 -31.21 8.82 -15.67
CA GLN A 56 -30.89 10.22 -15.39
C GLN A 56 -29.40 10.46 -15.11
N PHE A 57 -28.67 9.43 -14.65
CA PHE A 57 -27.24 9.51 -14.33
C PHE A 57 -26.38 8.82 -15.37
N PHE A 58 -26.84 7.69 -15.90
CA PHE A 58 -26.08 6.84 -16.81
C PHE A 58 -26.92 6.50 -18.03
N PRO A 59 -26.57 7.00 -19.23
CA PRO A 59 -27.37 6.77 -20.44
C PRO A 59 -27.41 5.29 -20.87
N ASP A 60 -26.39 4.50 -20.52
CA ASP A 60 -26.30 3.08 -20.86
C ASP A 60 -25.43 2.31 -19.86
N LYS A 61 -25.33 0.98 -20.06
CA LYS A 61 -24.52 0.06 -19.24
C LYS A 61 -23.03 0.40 -19.29
N LEU A 62 -22.54 0.88 -20.43
CA LEU A 62 -21.14 1.20 -20.64
C LEU A 62 -20.73 2.46 -19.86
N ALA A 63 -21.60 3.46 -19.79
CA ALA A 63 -21.38 4.65 -18.97
C ALA A 63 -21.25 4.32 -17.47
N ILE A 64 -21.97 3.32 -16.98
CA ILE A 64 -21.83 2.81 -15.60
C ILE A 64 -20.44 2.17 -15.43
N PHE A 65 -20.03 1.33 -16.38
CA PHE A 65 -18.72 0.69 -16.34
C PHE A 65 -17.57 1.70 -16.41
N ASN A 66 -17.65 2.70 -17.28
CA ASN A 66 -16.68 3.79 -17.37
C ASN A 66 -16.51 4.52 -16.01
N ALA A 67 -17.59 4.68 -15.24
CA ALA A 67 -17.50 5.26 -13.90
C ALA A 67 -16.84 4.30 -12.88
N LEU A 68 -17.04 2.99 -13.04
CA LEU A 68 -16.30 1.98 -12.26
C LEU A 68 -14.80 1.95 -12.60
N GLU A 69 -14.42 2.20 -13.85
CA GLU A 69 -13.00 2.34 -14.23
C GLU A 69 -12.33 3.46 -13.42
N LEU A 70 -12.95 4.65 -13.37
CA LEU A 70 -12.43 5.78 -12.59
C LEU A 70 -12.31 5.45 -11.10
N ARG A 71 -13.31 4.76 -10.54
CA ARG A 71 -13.30 4.31 -9.14
C ARG A 71 -12.19 3.28 -8.90
N HIS A 72 -11.92 2.39 -9.85
CA HIS A 72 -10.81 1.44 -9.76
C HIS A 72 -9.46 2.15 -9.80
N VAL A 73 -9.25 3.08 -10.74
CA VAL A 73 -8.02 3.87 -10.85
C VAL A 73 -7.73 4.62 -9.54
N GLU A 74 -8.73 5.24 -8.93
CA GLU A 74 -8.58 5.93 -7.65
C GLU A 74 -8.15 4.96 -6.53
N ARG A 75 -8.74 3.76 -6.48
CA ARG A 75 -8.37 2.73 -5.50
C ARG A 75 -6.93 2.25 -5.69
N VAL A 76 -6.49 2.08 -6.94
CA VAL A 76 -5.11 1.72 -7.27
C VAL A 76 -4.16 2.82 -6.83
N LYS A 77 -4.47 4.10 -7.08
CA LYS A 77 -3.64 5.23 -6.63
C LYS A 77 -3.52 5.29 -5.10
N ILE A 78 -4.63 5.12 -4.37
CA ILE A 78 -4.62 5.06 -2.90
C ILE A 78 -3.76 3.89 -2.41
N MET A 79 -3.82 2.73 -3.06
CA MET A 79 -2.98 1.58 -2.73
C MET A 79 -1.49 1.90 -2.99
N TRP A 80 -1.16 2.49 -4.13
CA TRP A 80 0.20 2.90 -4.49
C TRP A 80 0.79 3.87 -3.47
N ASP A 81 0.04 4.90 -3.08
CA ASP A 81 0.47 5.88 -2.08
C ASP A 81 0.77 5.21 -0.73
N LYS A 82 -0.04 4.23 -0.32
CA LYS A 82 0.20 3.47 0.92
C LYS A 82 1.49 2.67 0.89
N LEU A 83 1.81 2.08 -0.27
CA LEU A 83 2.96 1.20 -0.45
C LEU A 83 4.29 1.97 -0.56
N LEU A 84 4.24 3.23 -1.02
CA LEU A 84 5.42 4.12 -1.06
C LEU A 84 5.78 4.72 0.30
N ARG A 85 5.01 4.44 1.35
CA ARG A 85 5.29 4.96 2.69
C ARG A 85 6.57 4.32 3.24
N PRO A 86 7.48 5.12 3.86
CA PRO A 86 8.73 4.61 4.41
C PRO A 86 8.55 3.44 5.39
N GLU A 87 7.46 3.45 6.18
CA GLU A 87 7.15 2.40 7.15
C GLU A 87 6.85 1.06 6.50
N ILE A 88 6.43 1.03 5.23
CA ILE A 88 6.25 -0.19 4.44
C ILE A 88 7.56 -0.59 3.76
N ILE A 89 8.25 0.38 3.14
CA ILE A 89 9.48 0.13 2.37
C ILE A 89 10.58 -0.48 3.26
N GLN A 90 10.67 -0.04 4.51
CA GLN A 90 11.71 -0.44 5.47
C GLN A 90 11.37 -1.71 6.25
N LEU A 91 10.22 -2.35 6.00
CA LEU A 91 9.91 -3.64 6.62
C LEU A 91 10.99 -4.68 6.28
N PRO A 92 11.20 -5.68 7.15
CA PRO A 92 11.96 -6.88 6.78
C PRO A 92 11.45 -7.43 5.45
N PHE A 93 12.33 -7.94 4.59
CA PHE A 93 12.00 -8.31 3.21
C PHE A 93 10.79 -9.22 3.12
N ALA A 94 10.71 -10.17 4.04
CA ALA A 94 9.56 -11.05 4.16
C ALA A 94 8.24 -10.29 4.38
N ASP A 95 8.22 -9.38 5.34
CA ASP A 95 7.02 -8.61 5.70
C ASP A 95 6.69 -7.57 4.64
N PHE A 96 7.72 -7.01 3.97
CA PHE A 96 7.55 -6.12 2.82
C PHE A 96 6.79 -6.81 1.69
N ILE A 97 7.25 -7.99 1.23
CA ILE A 97 6.58 -8.72 0.15
C ILE A 97 5.17 -9.14 0.57
N HIS A 98 4.99 -9.61 1.81
CA HIS A 98 3.68 -9.93 2.35
C HIS A 98 2.73 -8.72 2.35
N ALA A 99 3.23 -7.53 2.72
CA ALA A 99 2.45 -6.30 2.68
C ALA A 99 2.04 -5.91 1.25
N LEU A 100 2.90 -6.12 0.25
CA LEU A 100 2.55 -5.90 -1.17
C LEU A 100 1.41 -6.79 -1.60
N VAL A 101 1.54 -8.10 -1.36
CA VAL A 101 0.52 -9.10 -1.76
C VAL A 101 -0.80 -8.83 -1.03
N THR A 102 -0.75 -8.54 0.26
CA THR A 102 -1.94 -8.21 1.06
C THR A 102 -2.68 -6.98 0.53
N GLN A 103 -1.96 -5.92 0.12
CA GLN A 103 -2.62 -4.73 -0.45
C GLN A 103 -3.30 -5.03 -1.79
N VAL A 104 -2.68 -5.87 -2.62
CA VAL A 104 -3.27 -6.32 -3.89
C VAL A 104 -4.50 -7.20 -3.63
N GLU A 105 -4.44 -8.11 -2.67
CA GLU A 105 -5.59 -8.95 -2.29
C GLU A 105 -6.78 -8.08 -1.81
N GLN A 106 -6.54 -7.12 -0.91
CA GLN A 106 -7.56 -6.16 -0.45
C GLN A 106 -8.14 -5.31 -1.60
N LEU A 107 -7.37 -5.01 -2.64
CA LEU A 107 -7.88 -4.34 -3.83
C LEU A 107 -8.94 -5.20 -4.52
N PHE A 108 -8.70 -6.52 -4.64
CA PHE A 108 -9.54 -7.50 -5.32
C PHE A 108 -10.65 -8.12 -4.46
N GLU A 109 -10.68 -7.87 -3.16
CA GLU A 109 -11.89 -8.13 -2.34
C GLU A 109 -13.10 -7.31 -2.82
N GLN A 110 -12.86 -6.18 -3.50
CA GLN A 110 -13.93 -5.35 -4.03
C GLN A 110 -14.39 -5.80 -5.42
N PRO A 111 -15.71 -6.02 -5.63
CA PRO A 111 -16.27 -6.40 -6.93
C PRO A 111 -15.85 -5.46 -8.07
N THR A 112 -15.78 -4.14 -7.79
CA THR A 112 -15.36 -3.13 -8.75
C THR A 112 -13.98 -3.41 -9.34
N SER A 113 -13.00 -3.78 -8.50
CA SER A 113 -11.64 -4.05 -8.99
C SER A 113 -11.57 -5.37 -9.75
N ARG A 114 -12.30 -6.41 -9.30
CA ARG A 114 -12.35 -7.70 -9.98
C ARG A 114 -12.90 -7.57 -11.39
N ILE A 115 -14.07 -6.93 -11.54
CA ILE A 115 -14.68 -6.80 -12.85
C ILE A 115 -13.82 -5.97 -13.80
N VAL A 116 -13.30 -4.83 -13.34
CA VAL A 116 -12.45 -3.95 -14.15
C VAL A 116 -11.20 -4.69 -14.61
N PHE A 117 -10.55 -5.42 -13.71
CA PHE A 117 -9.35 -6.19 -14.06
C PHE A 117 -9.64 -7.35 -15.01
N ILE A 118 -10.68 -8.15 -14.77
CA ILE A 118 -11.03 -9.26 -15.66
C ILE A 118 -11.37 -8.74 -17.06
N GLN A 119 -12.15 -7.66 -17.16
CA GLN A 119 -12.52 -7.09 -18.46
C GLN A 119 -11.32 -6.48 -19.19
N PHE A 120 -10.33 -5.93 -18.47
CA PHE A 120 -9.13 -5.39 -19.10
C PHE A 120 -8.40 -6.44 -19.95
N PHE A 121 -8.40 -7.71 -19.51
CA PHE A 121 -7.76 -8.81 -20.23
C PHE A 121 -8.68 -9.57 -21.19
N VAL A 122 -10.00 -9.50 -21.03
CA VAL A 122 -10.96 -10.24 -21.87
C VAL A 122 -11.54 -9.37 -22.99
N SER A 123 -11.81 -8.10 -22.71
CA SER A 123 -12.50 -7.16 -23.60
C SER A 123 -11.92 -5.74 -23.51
N PRO A 124 -10.63 -5.51 -23.82
CA PRO A 124 -9.98 -4.20 -23.64
C PRO A 124 -10.62 -3.06 -24.46
N THR A 125 -11.38 -3.37 -25.51
CA THR A 125 -12.02 -2.38 -26.38
C THR A 125 -13.18 -1.63 -25.75
N ILE A 126 -13.72 -2.11 -24.62
CA ILE A 126 -14.83 -1.43 -23.93
C ILE A 126 -14.34 -0.30 -23.02
N PHE A 127 -13.04 -0.22 -22.74
CA PHE A 127 -12.48 0.74 -21.80
C PHE A 127 -12.39 2.13 -22.41
N ARG A 128 -12.63 3.14 -21.58
CA ARG A 128 -12.53 4.55 -21.97
C ARG A 128 -11.51 5.35 -21.15
N ASN A 129 -11.36 5.00 -19.88
CA ASN A 129 -10.54 5.74 -18.92
C ASN A 129 -9.27 4.98 -18.53
N ILE A 130 -9.16 3.72 -18.93
CA ILE A 130 -7.97 2.89 -18.77
C ILE A 130 -7.54 2.44 -20.17
N ASP A 131 -6.26 2.61 -20.48
CA ASP A 131 -5.68 2.18 -21.74
C ASP A 131 -4.42 1.32 -21.47
N PRO A 132 -3.74 0.77 -22.50
CA PRO A 132 -2.57 -0.08 -22.30
C PRO A 132 -1.43 0.57 -21.49
N SER A 133 -1.35 1.90 -21.40
CA SER A 133 -0.37 2.60 -20.57
C SER A 133 -0.59 2.38 -19.08
N PHE A 134 -1.77 1.94 -18.64
CA PHE A 134 -2.01 1.67 -17.22
C PHE A 134 -1.11 0.54 -16.68
N THR A 135 -0.85 -0.49 -17.50
CA THR A 135 0.15 -1.52 -17.15
C THR A 135 1.55 -0.92 -17.04
N GLN A 136 1.88 0.02 -17.94
CA GLN A 136 3.16 0.72 -17.90
C GLN A 136 3.29 1.60 -16.65
N GLU A 137 2.24 2.32 -16.25
CA GLU A 137 2.20 3.09 -15.00
C GLU A 137 2.44 2.18 -13.77
N ALA A 138 1.86 0.98 -13.77
CA ALA A 138 2.08 -0.01 -12.71
C ALA A 138 3.54 -0.50 -12.69
N ILE A 139 4.16 -0.73 -13.85
CA ILE A 139 5.58 -1.10 -13.97
C ILE A 139 6.46 0.03 -13.42
N GLU A 140 6.20 1.28 -13.80
CA GLU A 140 6.96 2.45 -13.33
C GLU A 140 6.79 2.67 -11.83
N PHE A 141 5.59 2.45 -11.30
CA PHE A 141 5.31 2.48 -9.88
C PHE A 141 6.14 1.42 -9.13
N VAL A 142 6.09 0.16 -9.57
CA VAL A 142 6.84 -0.93 -8.93
C VAL A 142 8.35 -0.69 -9.05
N ALA A 143 8.85 -0.21 -10.18
CA ALA A 143 10.28 0.12 -10.35
C ALA A 143 10.72 1.20 -9.36
N ARG A 144 9.90 2.24 -9.16
CA ARG A 144 10.15 3.30 -8.18
C ARG A 144 10.14 2.76 -6.75
N LEU A 145 9.21 1.88 -6.42
CA LEU A 145 9.11 1.21 -5.13
C LEU A 145 10.35 0.35 -4.83
N LEU A 146 10.78 -0.47 -5.79
CA LEU A 146 11.98 -1.31 -5.67
C LEU A 146 13.24 -0.45 -5.50
N LYS A 147 13.36 0.64 -6.25
CA LYS A 147 14.49 1.59 -6.13
C LYS A 147 14.47 2.36 -4.81
N ALA A 148 13.30 2.68 -4.27
CA ALA A 148 13.17 3.28 -2.95
C ALA A 148 13.63 2.31 -1.84
N ARG A 149 13.40 1.00 -2.04
CA ARG A 149 13.89 -0.05 -1.15
C ARG A 149 15.40 -0.29 -1.27
N ASN A 150 15.92 -0.42 -2.49
CA ASN A 150 17.35 -0.53 -2.76
C ASN A 150 17.83 0.61 -3.70
N PRO A 151 18.37 1.71 -3.16
CA PRO A 151 18.86 2.84 -3.95
C PRO A 151 20.01 2.51 -4.90
N LYS A 152 20.70 1.36 -4.72
CA LYS A 152 21.79 0.92 -5.60
C LYS A 152 21.30 0.35 -6.92
N LEU A 153 20.00 0.02 -7.04
CA LEU A 153 19.44 -0.48 -8.29
C LEU A 153 19.59 0.56 -9.40
N THR A 154 20.16 0.12 -10.52
CA THR A 154 20.15 0.91 -11.75
C THR A 154 18.71 1.07 -12.23
N THR A 155 18.43 2.17 -12.93
CA THR A 155 17.09 2.41 -13.50
C THR A 155 16.65 1.24 -14.39
N GLN A 156 17.55 0.75 -15.25
CA GLN A 156 17.27 -0.39 -16.12
C GLN A 156 16.94 -1.67 -15.33
N ARG A 157 17.71 -1.99 -14.28
CA ARG A 157 17.45 -3.19 -13.46
C ARG A 157 16.12 -3.09 -12.74
N SER A 158 15.81 -1.95 -12.14
CA SER A 158 14.53 -1.73 -11.46
C SER A 158 13.32 -1.88 -12.39
N LEU A 159 13.43 -1.39 -13.65
CA LEU A 159 12.38 -1.53 -14.65
C LEU A 159 12.17 -2.99 -15.07
N ILE A 160 13.23 -3.74 -15.36
CA ILE A 160 13.11 -5.15 -15.75
C ILE A 160 12.50 -5.98 -14.61
N LEU A 161 12.94 -5.77 -13.36
CA LEU A 161 12.37 -6.46 -12.20
C LEU A 161 10.87 -6.16 -12.07
N ALA A 162 10.50 -4.89 -12.19
CA ALA A 162 9.11 -4.45 -12.11
C ALA A 162 8.25 -5.02 -13.25
N GLU A 163 8.75 -5.00 -14.48
CA GLU A 163 8.06 -5.54 -15.65
C GLU A 163 7.76 -7.04 -15.48
N ILE A 164 8.75 -7.83 -15.05
CA ILE A 164 8.56 -9.25 -14.80
C ILE A 164 7.57 -9.49 -13.66
N CYS A 165 7.69 -8.76 -12.55
CA CYS A 165 6.77 -8.90 -11.42
C CYS A 165 5.33 -8.55 -11.82
N VAL A 166 5.10 -7.41 -12.47
CA VAL A 166 3.77 -6.94 -12.86
C VAL A 166 3.13 -7.90 -13.86
N ASN A 167 3.84 -8.33 -14.90
CA ASN A 167 3.26 -9.23 -15.90
C ASN A 167 3.00 -10.63 -15.33
N ALA A 168 3.93 -11.19 -14.56
CA ALA A 168 3.74 -12.50 -13.93
C ALA A 168 2.57 -12.49 -12.93
N THR A 169 2.51 -11.47 -12.05
CA THR A 169 1.42 -11.35 -11.08
C THR A 169 0.08 -11.08 -11.75
N ASN A 170 0.01 -10.24 -12.78
CA ASN A 170 -1.23 -10.02 -13.52
C ASN A 170 -1.80 -11.31 -14.11
N ALA A 171 -0.94 -12.15 -14.72
CA ALA A 171 -1.36 -13.43 -15.27
C ALA A 171 -1.89 -14.38 -14.17
N LEU A 172 -1.20 -14.46 -13.04
CA LEU A 172 -1.58 -15.31 -11.91
C LEU A 172 -2.84 -14.80 -11.19
N ILE A 173 -3.00 -13.49 -11.04
CA ILE A 173 -4.21 -12.87 -10.47
C ILE A 173 -5.40 -13.13 -11.38
N LEU A 174 -5.25 -12.99 -12.70
CA LEU A 174 -6.31 -13.30 -13.66
C LEU A 174 -6.74 -14.77 -13.57
N LEU A 175 -5.77 -15.68 -13.41
CA LEU A 175 -6.02 -17.10 -13.18
C LEU A 175 -6.77 -17.32 -11.85
N ALA A 176 -6.33 -16.68 -10.78
CA ALA A 176 -6.93 -16.79 -9.45
C ALA A 176 -8.39 -16.29 -9.46
N LEU A 177 -8.66 -15.13 -10.05
CA LEU A 177 -9.99 -14.53 -10.10
C LEU A 177 -11.01 -15.34 -10.91
N LYS A 178 -10.55 -16.20 -11.82
CA LYS A 178 -11.41 -17.10 -12.60
C LYS A 178 -11.62 -18.47 -11.93
N SER A 179 -11.06 -18.67 -10.74
CA SER A 179 -11.07 -19.95 -10.02
C SER A 179 -12.01 -19.93 -8.80
N ASN A 180 -12.14 -21.08 -8.13
CA ASN A 180 -12.86 -21.15 -6.86
C ASN A 180 -12.04 -20.56 -5.70
N GLN A 181 -12.67 -20.29 -4.56
CA GLN A 181 -12.03 -19.63 -3.43
C GLN A 181 -10.79 -20.36 -2.89
N ALA A 182 -10.80 -21.70 -2.85
CA ALA A 182 -9.66 -22.47 -2.36
C ALA A 182 -8.45 -22.35 -3.30
N HIS A 183 -8.69 -22.39 -4.62
CA HIS A 183 -7.64 -22.23 -5.62
C HIS A 183 -7.13 -20.78 -5.70
N TYR A 184 -8.02 -19.79 -5.53
CA TYR A 184 -7.65 -18.38 -5.39
C TYR A 184 -6.63 -18.19 -4.26
N GLN A 185 -6.92 -18.73 -3.07
CA GLN A 185 -6.01 -18.64 -1.92
C GLN A 185 -4.67 -19.34 -2.18
N ALA A 186 -4.69 -20.51 -2.80
CA ALA A 186 -3.46 -21.23 -3.15
C ALA A 186 -2.59 -20.42 -4.13
N ILE A 187 -3.18 -19.82 -5.17
CA ILE A 187 -2.44 -19.00 -6.13
C ILE A 187 -1.87 -17.75 -5.45
N THR A 188 -2.61 -17.10 -4.54
CA THR A 188 -2.10 -15.92 -3.81
C THR A 188 -0.86 -16.25 -2.98
N LEU A 189 -0.82 -17.42 -2.32
CA LEU A 189 0.36 -17.89 -1.60
C LEU A 189 1.56 -18.12 -2.53
N GLU A 190 1.31 -18.73 -3.71
CA GLU A 190 2.35 -18.95 -4.73
C GLU A 190 2.86 -17.65 -5.36
N ILE A 191 2.00 -16.64 -5.54
CA ILE A 191 2.41 -15.29 -5.95
C ILE A 191 3.41 -14.72 -4.94
N GLU A 192 3.11 -14.83 -3.64
CA GLU A 192 4.01 -14.34 -2.60
C GLU A 192 5.35 -15.07 -2.60
N ALA A 193 5.33 -16.41 -2.71
CA ALA A 193 6.54 -17.23 -2.78
C ALA A 193 7.39 -16.87 -4.02
N LEU A 194 6.75 -16.69 -5.18
CA LEU A 194 7.41 -16.30 -6.42
C LEU A 194 8.10 -14.94 -6.29
N LEU A 195 7.39 -13.93 -5.77
CA LEU A 195 7.94 -12.60 -5.57
C LEU A 195 9.11 -12.62 -4.57
N ARG A 196 8.97 -13.35 -3.45
CA ARG A 196 10.05 -13.53 -2.46
C ARG A 196 11.29 -14.14 -3.11
N ALA A 197 11.14 -15.21 -3.88
CA ALA A 197 12.25 -15.89 -4.52
C ALA A 197 12.92 -15.02 -5.59
N TYR A 198 12.13 -14.40 -6.45
CA TYR A 198 12.62 -13.60 -7.59
C TYR A 198 13.33 -12.31 -7.15
N LEU A 199 12.78 -11.61 -6.15
CA LEU A 199 13.25 -10.29 -5.74
C LEU A 199 14.36 -10.33 -4.67
N LYS A 200 14.60 -11.49 -4.02
CA LYS A 200 15.53 -11.60 -2.88
C LYS A 200 16.92 -11.06 -3.19
N ALA A 201 17.48 -11.37 -4.36
CA ALA A 201 18.85 -10.99 -4.71
C ALA A 201 19.01 -9.48 -4.95
N ASP A 202 17.94 -8.77 -5.32
CA ASP A 202 17.99 -7.36 -5.71
C ASP A 202 17.45 -6.42 -4.62
N VAL A 203 16.50 -6.88 -3.79
CA VAL A 203 15.86 -6.06 -2.75
C VAL A 203 15.70 -6.79 -1.41
N GLY A 204 16.36 -7.93 -1.23
CA GLY A 204 16.42 -8.62 0.05
C GLY A 204 17.12 -7.80 1.13
N ASP A 205 16.94 -8.20 2.39
CA ASP A 205 17.49 -7.45 3.52
C ASP A 205 19.02 -7.32 3.44
N ASP A 206 19.74 -8.30 2.87
CA ASP A 206 21.19 -8.25 2.68
C ASP A 206 21.66 -7.06 1.81
N GLU A 207 20.84 -6.63 0.84
CA GLU A 207 21.13 -5.49 -0.05
C GLU A 207 20.73 -4.15 0.59
N VAL A 208 19.65 -4.14 1.36
CA VAL A 208 19.16 -2.96 2.12
C VAL A 208 20.06 -2.71 3.35
N HIS A 209 20.54 -3.78 3.99
CA HIS A 209 21.32 -3.78 5.23
C HIS A 209 22.82 -3.53 5.02
N GLN A 210 23.31 -3.37 3.78
CA GLN A 210 24.65 -2.75 3.60
C GLN A 210 24.69 -1.28 4.07
N SER A 211 23.56 -0.68 4.44
CA SER A 211 23.48 0.58 5.18
C SER A 211 23.28 0.41 6.71
N ILE A 212 23.04 -0.82 7.22
CA ILE A 212 22.73 -1.14 8.63
C ILE A 212 23.77 -2.08 9.27
N GLN A 213 24.71 -2.66 8.52
CA GLN A 213 25.77 -3.56 9.03
C GLN A 213 26.50 -3.09 10.31
N PRO A 214 26.74 -1.78 10.56
CA PRO A 214 27.34 -1.34 11.81
C PRO A 214 26.45 -1.57 13.03
N LEU A 215 25.12 -1.36 12.91
CA LEU A 215 24.19 -1.48 14.03
C LEU A 215 23.91 -2.92 14.41
N ASP A 216 23.77 -3.85 13.47
CA ASP A 216 23.50 -5.26 13.81
C ASP A 216 24.67 -5.89 14.57
N LYS A 217 25.90 -5.52 14.20
CA LYS A 217 27.11 -5.91 14.93
C LYS A 217 27.15 -5.31 16.33
N LEU A 218 26.71 -4.06 16.49
CA LEU A 218 26.62 -3.38 17.80
C LEU A 218 25.49 -3.93 18.68
N ILE A 219 24.33 -4.20 18.10
CA ILE A 219 23.17 -4.78 18.79
C ILE A 219 23.57 -6.14 19.38
N SER A 220 24.28 -6.94 18.58
CA SER A 220 24.80 -8.25 18.99
C SER A 220 25.93 -8.13 20.01
N SER A 221 26.92 -7.25 19.80
CA SER A 221 28.06 -7.09 20.72
C SER A 221 27.66 -6.53 22.08
N HIS A 222 26.66 -5.65 22.13
CA HIS A 222 26.18 -5.06 23.36
C HIS A 222 25.00 -5.84 23.99
N GLN A 223 24.53 -6.93 23.39
CA GLN A 223 23.39 -7.71 23.90
C GLN A 223 22.17 -6.81 24.18
N LEU A 224 21.84 -5.94 23.24
CA LEU A 224 20.71 -5.02 23.39
C LEU A 224 19.38 -5.80 23.36
N ASN A 225 18.45 -5.41 24.24
CA ASN A 225 17.10 -5.95 24.18
C ASN A 225 16.33 -5.36 22.98
N SER A 226 15.23 -6.00 22.58
CA SER A 226 14.45 -5.61 21.40
C SER A 226 14.05 -4.13 21.38
N ARG A 227 13.73 -3.55 22.54
CA ARG A 227 13.35 -2.13 22.65
C ARG A 227 14.56 -1.21 22.44
N GLN A 228 15.71 -1.56 23.02
CA GLN A 228 16.96 -0.82 22.83
C GLN A 228 17.45 -0.87 21.38
N SER A 229 17.33 -2.03 20.72
CA SER A 229 17.66 -2.19 19.30
C SER A 229 16.77 -1.32 18.41
N LEU A 230 15.46 -1.29 18.68
CA LEU A 230 14.51 -0.43 17.96
C LEU A 230 14.78 1.07 18.19
N ILE A 231 15.16 1.47 19.41
CA ILE A 231 15.57 2.85 19.70
C ILE A 231 16.84 3.19 18.91
N LEU A 232 17.82 2.29 18.85
CA LEU A 232 19.08 2.51 18.13
C LEU A 232 18.85 2.62 16.60
N ASN A 233 18.03 1.73 16.04
CA ASN A 233 17.65 1.77 14.62
C ASN A 233 16.91 3.06 14.27
N TYR A 234 16.00 3.49 15.14
CA TYR A 234 15.32 4.77 14.99
C TYR A 234 16.31 5.95 15.06
N ALA A 235 17.34 5.88 15.90
CA ALA A 235 18.40 6.90 16.02
C ALA A 235 19.27 6.99 14.78
N PHE A 236 19.42 5.88 14.06
CA PHE A 236 20.17 5.84 12.81
C PHE A 236 19.39 6.51 11.68
N SER A 237 18.08 6.29 11.62
CA SER A 237 17.21 6.88 10.59
C SER A 237 16.78 8.33 10.90
N ASN A 238 16.91 8.80 12.14
CA ASN A 238 16.45 10.12 12.58
C ASN A 238 17.58 10.88 13.29
N SER A 239 17.73 12.17 12.99
CA SER A 239 18.82 13.00 13.52
C SER A 239 18.74 13.28 15.03
N GLU A 240 17.61 12.98 15.68
CA GLU A 240 17.40 13.24 17.10
C GLU A 240 16.34 12.30 17.71
N ILE A 241 16.61 11.83 18.92
CA ILE A 241 15.69 11.06 19.76
C ILE A 241 15.34 11.87 20.99
N THR A 242 14.05 11.89 21.32
CA THR A 242 13.55 12.44 22.59
C THR A 242 12.74 11.39 23.34
N ILE A 243 12.53 11.60 24.63
CA ILE A 243 11.65 10.72 25.43
C ILE A 243 10.22 10.69 24.86
N LYS A 244 9.73 11.80 24.29
CA LYS A 244 8.38 11.86 23.68
C LYS A 244 8.29 10.96 22.44
N ASN A 245 9.32 10.93 21.60
CA ASN A 245 9.35 10.03 20.44
C ASN A 245 9.35 8.57 20.90
N CYS A 246 10.11 8.24 21.94
CA CYS A 246 10.10 6.89 22.51
C CYS A 246 8.73 6.50 23.09
N GLU A 247 8.04 7.43 23.76
CA GLU A 247 6.67 7.19 24.27
C GLU A 247 5.69 6.92 23.12
N HIS A 248 5.87 7.58 21.98
CA HIS A 248 5.08 7.31 20.78
C HIS A 248 5.40 5.95 20.15
N MET A 249 6.69 5.56 20.10
CA MET A 249 7.12 4.26 19.59
C MET A 249 6.68 3.09 20.49
N PHE A 250 6.58 3.31 21.80
CA PHE A 250 6.29 2.29 22.79
C PHE A 250 5.16 2.73 23.75
N PRO A 251 3.92 2.85 23.27
CA PRO A 251 2.80 3.43 24.03
C PRO A 251 2.44 2.64 25.30
N ASN A 252 2.79 1.35 25.35
CA ASN A 252 2.53 0.46 26.48
C ASN A 252 3.70 0.37 27.47
N VAL A 253 4.77 1.15 27.29
CA VAL A 253 5.96 1.13 28.14
C VAL A 253 6.04 2.42 28.95
N SER A 254 6.24 2.28 30.27
CA SER A 254 6.32 3.46 31.14
C SER A 254 7.48 4.38 30.74
N ARG A 255 7.28 5.70 30.88
CA ARG A 255 8.34 6.72 30.71
C ARG A 255 9.62 6.36 31.46
N ARG A 256 9.49 5.88 32.70
CA ARG A 256 10.63 5.49 33.54
C ARG A 256 11.45 4.35 32.93
N THR A 257 10.78 3.37 32.32
CA THR A 257 11.44 2.27 31.63
C THR A 257 12.18 2.76 30.39
N LEU A 258 11.54 3.62 29.59
CA LEU A 258 12.16 4.21 28.38
C LEU A 258 13.37 5.09 28.72
N GLN A 259 13.27 5.89 29.78
CA GLN A 259 14.40 6.67 30.30
C GLN A 259 15.56 5.77 30.74
N ARG A 260 15.27 4.59 31.32
CA ARG A 260 16.30 3.61 31.68
C ARG A 260 16.98 3.02 30.44
N ASP A 261 16.24 2.75 29.36
CA ASP A 261 16.84 2.25 28.12
C ASP A 261 17.69 3.32 27.43
N LEU A 262 17.21 4.57 27.34
CA LEU A 262 18.00 5.69 26.81
C LEU A 262 19.26 5.92 27.63
N LYS A 263 19.16 5.85 28.96
CA LYS A 263 20.32 5.92 29.84
C LYS A 263 21.28 4.76 29.58
N THR A 264 20.79 3.53 29.47
CA THR A 264 21.62 2.34 29.19
C THR A 264 22.37 2.46 27.86
N LEU A 265 21.71 2.97 26.82
CA LEU A 265 22.33 3.20 25.51
C LEU A 265 23.37 4.32 25.58
N SER A 266 23.13 5.36 26.38
CA SER A 266 24.08 6.46 26.58
C SER A 266 25.30 6.05 27.42
N ASP A 267 25.09 5.30 28.51
CA ASP A 267 26.16 4.75 29.36
C ASP A 267 27.08 3.79 28.57
N ARG A 268 26.56 3.18 27.49
CA ARG A 268 27.31 2.31 26.56
C ARG A 268 27.95 3.09 25.40
N ASN A 269 27.95 4.42 25.44
CA ASN A 269 28.45 5.31 24.40
C ASN A 269 27.79 5.13 23.02
N LEU A 270 26.61 4.52 22.94
CA LEU A 270 25.87 4.35 21.68
C LEU A 270 25.04 5.61 21.34
N LEU A 271 24.59 6.34 22.37
CA LEU A 271 23.88 7.60 22.24
C LEU A 271 24.59 8.73 23.01
N LEU A 272 24.73 9.88 22.36
CA LEU A 272 25.21 11.12 22.98
C LEU A 272 24.01 11.90 23.52
N CYS A 273 24.02 12.22 24.81
CA CYS A 273 23.00 13.06 25.44
C CYS A 273 23.32 14.54 25.23
N GLN A 274 22.32 15.33 24.84
CA GLN A 274 22.39 16.78 24.70
C GLN A 274 21.22 17.46 25.44
N GLY A 275 21.45 18.68 25.93
CA GLY A 275 20.42 19.50 26.59
C GLY A 275 20.32 19.35 28.12
N ASN A 276 19.54 20.25 28.73
CA ASN A 276 19.27 20.28 30.17
C ASN A 276 18.31 19.15 30.57
N THR A 277 18.26 18.82 31.87
CA THR A 277 17.48 17.68 32.42
C THR A 277 16.02 17.60 31.94
N ASP A 278 15.37 18.74 31.68
CA ASP A 278 13.97 18.83 31.27
C ASP A 278 13.76 18.83 29.73
N GLN A 279 14.83 18.90 28.94
CA GLN A 279 14.82 18.92 27.47
C GLN A 279 15.93 18.03 26.90
N ARG A 280 16.12 16.83 27.47
CA ARG A 280 17.14 15.90 26.99
C ARG A 280 16.78 15.35 25.62
N SER A 281 17.72 15.48 24.69
CA SER A 281 17.71 14.78 23.42
C SER A 281 18.95 13.90 23.28
N TYR A 282 18.84 12.91 22.41
CA TYR A 282 19.85 11.89 22.19
C TYR A 282 20.18 11.80 20.70
N ARG A 283 21.45 11.65 20.36
CA ARG A 283 21.90 11.41 18.99
C ARG A 283 22.79 10.19 18.92
N LEU A 284 22.77 9.51 17.79
CA LEU A 284 23.63 8.37 17.56
C LEU A 284 25.11 8.80 17.61
N ASN A 285 25.93 8.07 18.36
CA ASN A 285 27.36 8.33 18.45
C ASN A 285 28.11 7.68 17.28
N PHE A 286 28.17 8.33 16.12
CA PHE A 286 28.82 7.76 14.93
C PHE A 286 30.28 7.34 15.16
N ALA A 287 31.02 8.03 16.05
CA ALA A 287 32.41 7.68 16.39
C ALA A 287 32.55 6.33 17.11
N ALA A 288 31.52 5.88 17.83
CA ALA A 288 31.50 4.55 18.46
C ALA A 288 31.14 3.43 17.47
N ILE A 289 30.70 3.77 16.26
CA ILE A 289 30.05 2.85 15.32
C ILE A 289 30.99 2.41 14.18
N ASN A 290 32.23 2.93 14.12
CA ASN A 290 33.17 2.69 13.00
C ASN A 290 32.50 2.93 11.63
N LEU A 291 31.70 4.00 11.55
CA LEU A 291 31.16 4.58 10.31
C LEU A 291 31.92 5.86 9.97
#